data_AF-N0A0I8-F1
#
_entry.id   AF-N0A0I8-F1
#
_cell.length_a   1.000
_cell.length_b   1.000
_cell.length_c   1.000
_cell.angle_alpha   90.00
_cell.angle_beta   90.00
_cell.angle_gamma   90.00
#
_symmetry.space_group_name_H-M   'P 1'
#
loop_
_entity.id
_entity.type
_entity.pdbx_description
1 polymer ?
#
loop_
_entity_poly.entity_id
_entity_poly.type
_entity_poly.pdbx_seq_one_letter_code
_entity_poly.pdbx_strand_id
1 'polypeptide(L)'
;MIIACPCALGLATPMSIMVGTGRGARAGVLIRNAEALELLGKVDTLVVDKTGTLTEGKPTLAAVVPVRDWTDSELVRLAASLEQGSEHALAAAIVAAASSRGLPLSKTAEFRSMTGKGILGVVENHSIAIGNRELLEQLSLDPGPLLAQAENLRHGGQTVVFAVIDGAVAGLLGVSDPIKESAREAVQALHKQGIRLVMLTGDNKTTADIVARQLGIDAVEAEVSPARKGEVVKQLQARGRIVAMAGDGINDA
;
A
#
# COMPACT_ATOMS: atom_id res chain seq x y z
N MET A 1 -10.11 15.04 59.38
CA MET A 1 -9.82 14.76 57.95
C MET A 1 -8.54 13.93 57.83
N ILE A 2 -8.58 12.64 58.18
CA ILE A 2 -7.43 11.70 57.98
C ILE A 2 -7.86 10.47 57.15
N ILE A 3 -9.17 10.24 56.99
CA ILE A 3 -9.74 9.06 56.31
C ILE A 3 -9.88 9.24 54.78
N ALA A 4 -9.71 10.46 54.26
CA ALA A 4 -9.96 10.77 52.85
C ALA A 4 -8.74 10.62 51.93
N CYS A 5 -7.57 10.24 52.45
CA CYS A 5 -6.36 10.07 51.63
C CYS A 5 -6.30 8.63 51.12
N PRO A 6 -6.53 8.36 49.82
CA PRO A 6 -6.64 7.00 49.32
C PRO A 6 -5.24 6.46 49.03
N CYS A 7 -4.60 5.88 50.05
CA CYS A 7 -3.23 5.32 49.95
C CYS A 7 -3.06 4.32 48.78
N ALA A 8 -4.14 3.63 48.39
CA ALA A 8 -4.13 2.67 47.29
C ALA A 8 -4.28 3.31 45.89
N LEU A 9 -4.80 4.54 45.78
CA LEU A 9 -5.09 5.17 44.50
C LEU A 9 -3.81 5.49 43.70
N GLY A 10 -2.72 5.84 44.40
CA GLY A 10 -1.43 6.12 43.77
C GLY A 10 -0.73 4.90 43.16
N LEU A 11 -1.15 3.68 43.53
CA LEU A 11 -0.54 2.42 43.04
C LEU A 11 -1.40 1.70 42.01
N ALA A 12 -2.72 1.94 41.99
CA ALA A 12 -3.65 1.23 41.12
C ALA A 12 -3.30 1.37 39.62
N THR A 13 -3.04 2.60 39.17
CA THR A 13 -2.71 2.88 37.76
C THR A 13 -1.34 2.30 37.36
N PRO A 14 -0.23 2.57 38.07
CA PRO A 14 1.07 1.97 37.73
C PRO A 14 1.08 0.44 37.72
N MET A 15 0.39 -0.21 38.66
CA MET A 15 0.29 -1.67 38.69
C MET A 15 -0.47 -2.22 37.48
N SER A 16 -1.61 -1.60 37.14
CA SER A 16 -2.43 -2.01 35.98
C SER A 16 -1.64 -1.85 34.68
N ILE A 17 -0.90 -0.74 34.54
CA ILE A 17 -0.05 -0.46 33.39
C ILE A 17 1.11 -1.47 33.31
N MET A 18 1.81 -1.74 34.41
CA MET A 18 2.92 -2.70 34.45
C MET A 18 2.47 -4.12 34.06
N VAL A 19 1.31 -4.56 34.56
CA VAL A 19 0.74 -5.86 34.18
C VAL A 19 0.27 -5.84 32.72
N GLY A 20 -0.37 -4.77 32.27
CA GLY A 20 -0.86 -4.60 30.90
C GLY A 20 0.27 -4.64 29.88
N THR A 21 1.35 -3.88 30.10
CA THR A 21 2.54 -3.88 29.24
C THR A 21 3.26 -5.22 29.26
N GLY A 22 3.38 -5.85 30.43
CA GLY A 22 3.95 -7.20 30.55
C GLY A 22 3.15 -8.28 29.80
N ARG A 23 1.82 -8.21 29.82
CA ARG A 23 0.96 -9.09 29.02
C ARG A 23 1.09 -8.80 27.52
N GLY A 24 1.10 -7.53 27.13
CA GLY A 24 1.31 -7.11 25.74
C GLY A 24 2.61 -7.67 25.17
N ALA A 25 3.73 -7.52 25.90
CA ALA A 25 5.03 -8.00 25.46
C ALA A 25 5.06 -9.52 25.22
N ARG A 26 4.39 -10.31 26.07
CA ARG A 26 4.24 -11.77 25.87
C ARG A 26 3.42 -12.13 24.64
N ALA A 27 2.54 -11.24 24.20
CA ALA A 27 1.75 -11.37 22.98
C ALA A 27 2.41 -10.70 21.76
N GLY A 28 3.67 -10.25 21.87
CA GLY A 28 4.38 -9.57 20.79
C GLY A 28 3.98 -8.09 20.59
N VAL A 29 3.22 -7.50 21.52
CA VAL A 29 2.80 -6.10 21.47
C VAL A 29 3.67 -5.25 22.41
N LEU A 30 4.53 -4.42 21.82
CA LEU A 30 5.41 -3.52 22.57
C LEU A 30 4.75 -2.15 22.76
N ILE A 31 4.42 -1.82 24.01
CA ILE A 31 3.80 -0.54 24.37
C ILE A 31 4.89 0.41 24.84
N ARG A 32 5.18 1.45 24.05
CA ARG A 32 6.21 2.45 24.38
C ARG A 32 5.77 3.46 25.44
N ASN A 33 4.47 3.77 25.48
CA ASN A 33 3.91 4.75 26.38
C ASN A 33 2.71 4.17 27.14
N ALA A 34 2.73 4.32 28.46
CA ALA A 34 1.64 4.04 29.40
C ALA A 34 0.32 4.71 28.98
N GLU A 35 0.35 5.98 28.57
CA GLU A 35 -0.85 6.72 28.11
C GLU A 35 -1.47 6.10 26.85
N ALA A 36 -0.67 5.46 26.00
CA ALA A 36 -1.17 4.82 24.79
C ALA A 36 -2.09 3.63 25.13
N LEU A 37 -1.83 2.90 26.21
CA LEU A 37 -2.67 1.79 26.65
C LEU A 37 -4.06 2.28 27.11
N GLU A 38 -4.11 3.41 27.82
CA GLU A 38 -5.37 4.02 28.25
C GLU A 38 -6.16 4.58 27.08
N LEU A 39 -5.49 5.26 26.15
CA LEU A 39 -6.11 5.83 24.95
C LEU A 39 -6.64 4.73 24.03
N LEU A 40 -5.90 3.63 23.86
CA LEU A 40 -6.30 2.51 23.01
C LEU A 40 -7.66 1.92 23.45
N GLY A 41 -7.95 1.90 24.75
CA GLY A 41 -9.24 1.46 25.28
C GLY A 41 -10.43 2.38 24.95
N LYS A 42 -10.18 3.58 24.44
CA LYS A 42 -11.20 4.55 24.03
C LYS A 42 -11.32 4.69 22.51
N VAL A 43 -10.44 4.05 21.74
CA VAL A 43 -10.43 4.14 20.29
C VAL A 43 -11.74 3.60 19.73
N ASP A 44 -12.35 4.37 18.83
CA ASP A 44 -13.57 3.97 18.11
C ASP A 44 -13.33 3.78 16.61
N THR A 45 -12.21 4.33 16.10
CA THR A 45 -11.86 4.29 14.69
C THR A 45 -10.39 3.89 14.54
N LEU A 46 -10.13 2.83 13.78
CA LEU A 46 -8.78 2.43 13.39
C LEU A 46 -8.55 2.75 11.92
N VAL A 47 -7.57 3.63 11.69
CA VAL A 47 -7.01 3.89 10.37
C VAL A 47 -5.90 2.88 10.13
N VAL A 48 -5.90 2.21 8.98
CA VAL A 48 -4.94 1.14 8.67
C VAL A 48 -4.30 1.45 7.33
N ASP A 49 -2.97 1.50 7.27
CA ASP A 49 -2.26 1.52 5.98
C ASP A 49 -2.46 0.19 5.27
N LYS A 50 -2.52 0.20 3.93
CA LYS A 50 -2.70 -1.04 3.18
C LYS A 50 -1.40 -1.85 3.13
N THR A 51 -0.35 -1.25 2.58
CA THR A 51 0.90 -1.93 2.23
C THR A 51 1.66 -2.34 3.50
N GLY A 52 2.07 -3.60 3.61
CA GLY A 52 2.84 -4.11 4.75
C GLY A 52 2.06 -4.30 6.05
N THR A 53 0.88 -3.68 6.19
CA THR A 53 -0.01 -3.86 7.35
C THR A 53 -1.11 -4.87 7.05
N LEU A 54 -2.00 -4.58 6.10
CA LEU A 54 -3.05 -5.52 5.65
C LEU A 54 -2.51 -6.54 4.66
N THR A 55 -1.48 -6.17 3.92
CA THR A 55 -0.79 -7.02 2.95
C THR A 55 0.58 -7.47 3.48
N GLU A 56 1.20 -8.42 2.79
CA GLU A 56 2.53 -8.93 3.16
C GLU A 56 3.64 -7.86 3.05
N GLY A 57 3.40 -6.77 2.32
CA GLY A 57 4.41 -5.74 2.05
C GLY A 57 5.47 -6.22 1.08
N LYS A 58 5.14 -7.24 0.28
CA LYS A 58 6.03 -7.90 -0.67
C LYS A 58 5.35 -7.92 -2.04
N PRO A 59 5.28 -6.76 -2.72
CA PRO A 59 4.67 -6.69 -4.03
C PRO A 59 5.44 -7.60 -4.99
N THR A 60 4.70 -8.34 -5.82
CA THR A 60 5.24 -9.26 -6.82
C THR A 60 4.55 -9.03 -8.16
N LEU A 61 5.31 -9.20 -9.25
CA LEU A 61 4.75 -9.17 -10.60
C LEU A 61 3.88 -10.40 -10.81
N ALA A 62 2.57 -10.21 -10.82
CA ALA A 62 1.56 -11.26 -10.88
C ALA A 62 1.04 -11.52 -12.30
N ALA A 63 0.99 -10.49 -13.14
CA ALA A 63 0.51 -10.60 -14.51
C ALA A 63 1.40 -9.82 -15.49
N VAL A 64 1.59 -10.39 -16.67
CA VAL A 64 2.25 -9.77 -17.81
C VAL A 64 1.35 -10.02 -19.00
N VAL A 65 0.96 -8.96 -19.70
CA VAL A 65 0.06 -9.07 -20.84
C VAL A 65 0.62 -8.23 -21.99
N PRO A 66 1.45 -8.85 -22.86
CA PRO A 66 2.01 -8.15 -24.00
C PRO A 66 1.02 -8.03 -25.15
N VAL A 67 1.23 -7.02 -26.00
CA VAL A 67 0.64 -6.94 -27.33
C VAL A 67 1.44 -7.83 -28.28
N ARG A 68 0.82 -8.30 -29.37
CA ARG A 68 1.32 -9.38 -30.27
C ARG A 68 2.78 -9.27 -30.72
N ASP A 69 3.33 -8.07 -30.78
CA ASP A 69 4.69 -7.82 -31.26
C ASP A 69 5.76 -7.97 -30.16
N TRP A 70 5.35 -8.24 -28.91
CA TRP A 70 6.22 -8.37 -27.75
C TRP A 70 6.02 -9.70 -27.03
N THR A 71 7.09 -10.26 -26.50
CA THR A 71 7.02 -11.39 -25.56
C THR A 71 6.94 -10.93 -24.12
N ASP A 72 6.43 -11.78 -23.22
CA ASP A 72 6.45 -11.54 -21.78
C ASP A 72 7.85 -11.21 -21.27
N SER A 73 8.87 -11.94 -21.75
CA SER A 73 10.25 -11.76 -21.34
C SER A 73 10.83 -10.42 -21.80
N GLU A 74 10.57 -10.00 -23.03
CA GLU A 74 11.04 -8.70 -23.53
C GLU A 74 10.36 -7.55 -22.80
N LEU A 75 9.04 -7.62 -22.61
CA LEU A 75 8.29 -6.59 -21.92
C LEU A 75 8.78 -6.43 -20.48
N VAL A 76 8.95 -7.54 -19.75
CA VAL A 76 9.46 -7.51 -18.37
C VAL A 76 10.90 -7.03 -18.32
N ARG A 77 11.76 -7.46 -19.24
CA ARG A 77 13.17 -7.08 -19.27
C ARG A 77 13.35 -5.57 -19.51
N LEU A 78 12.65 -5.04 -20.51
CA LEU A 78 12.68 -3.61 -20.85
C LEU A 78 12.07 -2.77 -19.73
N ALA A 79 10.94 -3.22 -19.16
CA ALA A 79 10.31 -2.54 -18.05
C ALA A 79 11.20 -2.52 -16.79
N ALA A 80 11.75 -3.68 -16.42
CA ALA A 80 12.65 -3.80 -15.28
C ALA A 80 13.93 -2.97 -15.45
N SER A 81 14.47 -2.88 -16.67
CA SER A 81 15.65 -2.06 -16.96
C SER A 81 15.36 -0.58 -16.71
N LEU A 82 14.18 -0.08 -17.13
CA LEU A 82 13.74 1.28 -16.85
C LEU A 82 13.51 1.52 -15.34
N GLU A 83 12.86 0.57 -14.66
CA GLU A 83 12.51 0.64 -13.24
C GLU A 83 13.72 0.56 -12.29
N GLN A 84 14.93 0.22 -12.77
CA GLN A 84 16.15 0.24 -11.93
C GLN A 84 16.46 1.63 -11.34
N GLY A 85 15.97 2.70 -11.97
CA GLY A 85 16.13 4.07 -11.49
C GLY A 85 15.06 4.53 -10.49
N SER A 86 14.10 3.68 -10.14
CA SER A 86 12.94 4.02 -9.32
C SER A 86 13.02 3.34 -7.94
N GLU A 87 12.76 4.10 -6.88
CA GLU A 87 12.70 3.58 -5.50
C GLU A 87 11.29 3.06 -5.12
N HIS A 88 10.37 3.02 -6.08
CA HIS A 88 8.99 2.65 -5.81
C HIS A 88 8.83 1.13 -5.56
N ALA A 89 7.93 0.74 -4.67
CA ALA A 89 7.71 -0.67 -4.35
C ALA A 89 7.27 -1.51 -5.57
N LEU A 90 6.52 -0.91 -6.50
CA LEU A 90 6.16 -1.53 -7.79
C LEU A 90 7.40 -1.77 -8.68
N ALA A 91 8.34 -0.83 -8.70
CA ALA A 91 9.59 -0.92 -9.44
C ALA A 91 10.40 -2.12 -8.96
N ALA A 92 10.57 -2.21 -7.64
CA ALA A 92 11.27 -3.32 -6.99
C ALA A 92 10.64 -4.68 -7.34
N ALA A 93 9.30 -4.77 -7.40
CA ALA A 93 8.61 -6.00 -7.78
C ALA A 93 8.89 -6.42 -9.24
N ILE A 94 8.91 -5.47 -10.18
CA ILE A 94 9.20 -5.73 -11.59
C ILE A 94 10.68 -6.12 -11.78
N VAL A 95 11.61 -5.41 -11.13
CA VAL A 95 13.04 -5.71 -11.15
C VAL A 95 13.34 -7.09 -10.55
N ALA A 96 12.72 -7.41 -9.41
CA ALA A 96 12.86 -8.73 -8.78
C ALA A 96 12.33 -9.86 -9.67
N ALA A 97 11.22 -9.63 -10.37
CA ALA A 97 10.66 -10.60 -11.32
C ALA A 97 11.55 -10.84 -12.54
N ALA A 98 12.23 -9.80 -13.05
CA ALA A 98 13.20 -9.96 -14.13
C ALA A 98 14.44 -10.76 -13.66
N SER A 99 14.93 -10.45 -12.46
CA SER A 99 16.06 -11.15 -11.84
C SER A 99 15.75 -12.63 -11.60
N SER A 100 14.57 -12.97 -11.06
CA SER A 100 14.17 -14.37 -10.83
C SER A 100 13.98 -15.17 -12.11
N ARG A 101 13.68 -14.51 -13.23
CA ARG A 101 13.60 -15.09 -14.58
C ARG A 101 14.95 -15.14 -15.30
N GLY A 102 16.03 -14.64 -14.69
CA GLY A 102 17.36 -14.60 -15.30
C GLY A 102 17.48 -13.65 -16.50
N LEU A 103 16.64 -12.61 -16.57
CA LEU A 103 16.62 -11.67 -17.68
C LEU A 103 17.73 -10.62 -17.50
N PRO A 104 18.61 -10.41 -18.50
CA PRO A 104 19.66 -9.41 -18.41
C PRO A 104 19.07 -8.00 -18.48
N LEU A 105 19.33 -7.21 -17.44
CA LEU A 105 18.91 -5.81 -17.37
C LEU A 105 19.95 -4.90 -18.02
N SER A 106 19.46 -3.86 -18.69
CA SER A 106 20.27 -2.88 -19.40
C SER A 106 20.22 -1.52 -18.72
N LYS A 107 21.29 -0.73 -18.89
CA LYS A 107 21.34 0.62 -18.33
C LYS A 107 20.31 1.51 -19.01
N THR A 108 19.63 2.30 -18.18
CA THR A 108 18.70 3.32 -18.63
C THR A 108 19.44 4.65 -18.87
N ALA A 109 19.14 5.28 -19.99
CA ALA A 109 19.50 6.65 -20.32
C ALA A 109 18.27 7.57 -20.21
N GLU A 110 18.50 8.87 -19.99
CA GLU A 110 17.44 9.89 -19.97
C GLU A 110 16.25 9.60 -19.04
N PHE A 111 16.51 8.92 -17.91
CA PHE A 111 15.48 8.61 -16.92
C PHE A 111 14.77 9.86 -16.42
N ARG A 112 13.44 9.85 -16.45
CA ARG A 112 12.57 10.91 -15.92
C ARG A 112 11.42 10.28 -15.14
N SER A 113 11.15 10.84 -13.96
CA SER A 113 9.99 10.46 -13.16
C SER A 113 8.93 11.56 -13.21
N MET A 114 7.68 11.15 -13.44
CA MET A 114 6.50 12.00 -13.41
C MET A 114 5.66 11.60 -12.21
N THR A 115 5.77 12.37 -11.14
CA THR A 115 5.09 12.11 -9.86
C THR A 115 3.60 11.82 -10.05
N GLY A 116 3.15 10.67 -9.55
CA GLY A 116 1.76 10.23 -9.63
C GLY A 116 1.33 9.64 -10.97
N LYS A 117 2.22 9.59 -11.98
CA LYS A 117 1.88 9.14 -13.34
C LYS A 117 2.72 7.94 -13.79
N GLY A 118 4.04 8.04 -13.66
CA GLY A 118 4.95 6.99 -14.08
C GLY A 118 6.35 7.48 -14.38
N ILE A 119 7.11 6.71 -15.15
CA ILE A 119 8.51 6.95 -15.49
C ILE A 119 8.73 6.80 -16.99
N LEU A 120 9.73 7.49 -17.51
CA LEU A 120 10.16 7.43 -18.91
C LEU A 120 11.68 7.34 -18.99
N GLY A 121 12.19 6.78 -20.08
CA GLY A 121 13.61 6.75 -20.37
C GLY A 121 13.92 6.01 -21.66
N VAL A 122 15.20 5.78 -21.91
CA VAL A 122 15.71 5.05 -23.06
C VAL A 122 16.48 3.83 -22.60
N VAL A 123 16.12 2.65 -23.09
CA VAL A 123 16.83 1.40 -22.82
C VAL A 123 17.08 0.73 -24.17
N GLU A 124 18.33 0.35 -24.47
CA GLU A 124 18.67 -0.35 -25.71
C GLU A 124 18.18 0.35 -26.99
N ASN A 125 18.21 1.69 -27.01
CA ASN A 125 17.68 2.55 -28.07
C ASN A 125 16.15 2.55 -28.24
N HIS A 126 15.41 1.89 -27.35
CA HIS A 126 13.96 2.00 -27.28
C HIS A 126 13.55 3.13 -26.34
N SER A 127 12.61 3.96 -26.78
CA SER A 127 11.94 4.94 -25.91
C SER A 127 10.86 4.23 -25.11
N ILE A 128 11.00 4.18 -23.79
CA ILE A 128 10.12 3.42 -22.91
C ILE A 128 9.42 4.37 -21.94
N ALA A 129 8.13 4.14 -21.72
CA ALA A 129 7.39 4.74 -20.63
C ALA A 129 6.59 3.67 -19.87
N ILE A 130 6.58 3.75 -18.54
CA ILE A 130 5.79 2.87 -17.68
C ILE A 130 4.95 3.74 -16.76
N GLY A 131 3.64 3.52 -16.73
CA GLY A 131 2.79 4.31 -15.85
C GLY A 131 1.30 3.98 -15.91
N ASN A 132 0.52 4.85 -15.28
CA ASN A 132 -0.93 4.72 -15.22
C ASN A 132 -1.60 5.30 -16.49
N ARG A 133 -2.94 5.39 -16.46
CA ARG A 133 -3.73 5.92 -17.56
C ARG A 133 -3.44 7.40 -17.85
N GLU A 134 -3.16 8.21 -16.82
CA GLU A 134 -2.84 9.62 -17.01
C GLU A 134 -1.55 9.83 -17.81
N LEU A 135 -0.57 8.93 -17.65
CA LEU A 135 0.64 8.95 -18.47
C LEU A 135 0.30 8.69 -19.95
N LEU A 136 -0.55 7.71 -20.24
CA LEU A 136 -0.99 7.44 -21.62
C LEU A 136 -1.71 8.63 -22.23
N GLU A 137 -2.60 9.27 -21.48
CA GLU A 137 -3.33 10.47 -21.93
C GLU A 137 -2.37 11.62 -22.24
N GLN A 138 -1.32 11.82 -21.43
CA GLN A 138 -0.28 12.81 -21.72
C GLN A 138 0.55 12.48 -22.97
N LEU A 139 0.78 11.20 -23.24
CA LEU A 139 1.44 10.73 -24.45
C LEU A 139 0.49 10.67 -25.65
N SER A 140 -0.80 11.01 -25.47
CA SER A 140 -1.85 10.90 -26.49
C SER A 140 -1.99 9.48 -27.06
N LEU A 141 -1.85 8.47 -26.21
CA LEU A 141 -1.94 7.05 -26.56
C LEU A 141 -3.23 6.42 -26.04
N ASP A 142 -3.87 5.61 -26.90
CA ASP A 142 -5.04 4.81 -26.54
C ASP A 142 -4.61 3.36 -26.24
N PRO A 143 -4.88 2.82 -25.03
CA PRO A 143 -4.61 1.41 -24.71
C PRO A 143 -5.55 0.43 -25.44
N GLY A 144 -6.64 0.90 -26.06
CA GLY A 144 -7.57 0.09 -26.84
C GLY A 144 -8.09 -1.14 -26.06
N PRO A 145 -7.93 -2.37 -26.58
CA PRO A 145 -8.45 -3.58 -25.94
C PRO A 145 -7.77 -3.92 -24.60
N LEU A 146 -6.55 -3.40 -24.34
CA LEU A 146 -5.86 -3.61 -23.07
C LEU A 146 -6.59 -2.94 -21.90
N LEU A 147 -7.44 -1.94 -22.16
CA LEU A 147 -8.20 -1.28 -21.11
C LEU A 147 -9.10 -2.26 -20.35
N ALA A 148 -9.80 -3.14 -21.07
CA ALA A 148 -10.66 -4.15 -20.45
C ALA A 148 -9.85 -5.17 -19.63
N GLN A 149 -8.67 -5.54 -20.11
CA GLN A 149 -7.77 -6.46 -19.40
C GLN A 149 -7.17 -5.80 -18.16
N ALA A 150 -6.78 -4.53 -18.24
CA ALA A 150 -6.30 -3.74 -17.12
C ALA A 150 -7.38 -3.65 -16.03
N GLU A 151 -8.62 -3.37 -16.41
CA GLU A 151 -9.73 -3.36 -15.46
C GLU A 151 -9.97 -4.74 -14.84
N ASN A 152 -9.95 -5.83 -15.61
CA ASN A 152 -10.09 -7.18 -15.04
C ASN A 152 -8.99 -7.51 -14.01
N LEU A 153 -7.75 -7.13 -14.27
CA LEU A 153 -6.65 -7.33 -13.32
C LEU A 153 -6.81 -6.45 -12.07
N ARG A 154 -7.25 -5.19 -12.24
CA ARG A 154 -7.60 -4.33 -11.11
C ARG A 154 -8.72 -4.91 -10.27
N HIS A 155 -9.75 -5.48 -10.89
CA HIS A 155 -10.82 -6.26 -10.25
C HIS A 155 -10.28 -7.42 -9.41
N GLY A 156 -9.15 -8.00 -9.81
CA GLY A 156 -8.41 -9.01 -9.06
C GLY A 156 -7.55 -8.45 -7.91
N GLY A 157 -7.60 -7.15 -7.62
CA GLY A 157 -6.78 -6.50 -6.59
C GLY A 157 -5.35 -6.19 -7.01
N GLN A 158 -5.05 -6.20 -8.31
CA GLN A 158 -3.72 -5.87 -8.82
C GLN A 158 -3.60 -4.37 -9.11
N THR A 159 -2.41 -3.82 -8.89
CA THR A 159 -2.00 -2.52 -9.40
C THR A 159 -1.46 -2.70 -10.80
N VAL A 160 -2.11 -2.07 -11.77
CA VAL A 160 -1.78 -2.23 -13.20
C VAL A 160 -1.10 -0.98 -13.73
N VAL A 161 0.04 -1.17 -14.38
CA VAL A 161 0.76 -0.16 -15.15
C VAL A 161 0.82 -0.57 -16.62
N PHE A 162 0.76 0.41 -17.51
CA PHE A 162 0.96 0.24 -18.94
C PHE A 162 2.42 0.44 -19.27
N ALA A 163 2.93 -0.39 -20.18
CA ALA A 163 4.25 -0.25 -20.77
C ALA A 163 4.08 0.26 -22.21
N VAL A 164 4.78 1.34 -22.52
CA VAL A 164 4.85 1.97 -23.83
C VAL A 164 6.27 1.80 -24.34
N ILE A 165 6.41 1.34 -25.58
CA ILE A 165 7.70 1.21 -26.26
C ILE A 165 7.57 1.88 -27.63
N ASP A 166 8.50 2.78 -27.93
CA ASP A 166 8.60 3.51 -29.20
C ASP A 166 7.30 4.20 -29.63
N GLY A 167 6.59 4.78 -28.65
CA GLY A 167 5.34 5.51 -28.88
C GLY A 167 4.11 4.62 -29.09
N ALA A 168 4.19 3.32 -28.82
CA ALA A 168 3.04 2.41 -28.87
C ALA A 168 2.87 1.68 -27.53
N VAL A 169 1.61 1.40 -27.14
CA VAL A 169 1.35 0.58 -25.95
C VAL A 169 1.77 -0.86 -26.24
N ALA A 170 2.83 -1.31 -25.58
CA ALA A 170 3.45 -2.61 -25.77
C ALA A 170 2.82 -3.70 -24.89
N GLY A 171 2.14 -3.31 -23.81
CA GLY A 171 1.44 -4.22 -22.92
C GLY A 171 1.11 -3.61 -21.57
N LEU A 172 0.72 -4.46 -20.63
CA LEU A 172 0.51 -4.09 -19.24
C LEU A 172 1.19 -5.07 -18.28
N LEU A 173 1.51 -4.56 -17.09
CA LEU A 173 2.11 -5.29 -15.99
C LEU A 173 1.20 -5.14 -14.78
N GLY A 174 0.80 -6.28 -14.21
CA GLY A 174 0.00 -6.35 -12.99
C GLY A 174 0.88 -6.74 -11.82
N VAL A 175 0.95 -5.88 -10.81
CA VAL A 175 1.67 -6.14 -9.56
C VAL A 175 0.65 -6.32 -8.45
N SER A 176 0.80 -7.36 -7.63
CA SER A 176 -0.04 -7.59 -6.47
C SER A 176 0.80 -7.69 -5.20
N ASP A 177 0.26 -7.16 -4.11
CA ASP A 177 0.76 -7.40 -2.77
C ASP A 177 -0.28 -8.26 -2.03
N PRO A 178 0.00 -9.56 -1.79
CA PRO A 178 -0.96 -10.48 -1.20
C PRO A 178 -1.49 -9.98 0.15
N ILE A 179 -2.78 -10.14 0.38
CA ILE A 179 -3.40 -9.85 1.68
C ILE A 179 -2.93 -10.90 2.69
N LYS A 180 -2.53 -10.48 3.90
CA LYS A 180 -2.17 -11.43 4.96
C LYS A 180 -3.35 -12.32 5.32
N GLU A 181 -3.10 -13.61 5.51
CA GLU A 181 -4.14 -14.56 5.94
C GLU A 181 -4.84 -14.09 7.23
N SER A 182 -4.07 -13.53 8.17
CA SER A 182 -4.59 -13.00 9.44
C SER A 182 -5.35 -11.68 9.33
N ALA A 183 -5.25 -10.94 8.21
CA ALA A 183 -5.89 -9.63 8.08
C ALA A 183 -7.41 -9.74 8.16
N ARG A 184 -7.99 -10.77 7.54
CA ARG A 184 -9.45 -10.99 7.55
C ARG A 184 -9.96 -11.27 8.97
N GLU A 185 -9.28 -12.13 9.71
CA GLU A 185 -9.64 -12.44 11.09
C GLU A 185 -9.50 -11.22 12.00
N ALA A 186 -8.44 -10.43 11.82
CA ALA A 186 -8.22 -9.20 12.57
C ALA A 186 -9.33 -8.17 12.33
N VAL A 187 -9.71 -7.94 11.06
CA VAL A 187 -10.82 -7.05 10.69
C VAL A 187 -12.12 -7.47 11.37
N GLN A 188 -12.47 -8.76 11.28
CA GLN A 188 -13.68 -9.28 11.93
C GLN A 188 -13.66 -9.14 13.45
N ALA A 189 -12.51 -9.37 14.08
CA ALA A 189 -12.35 -9.21 15.53
C ALA A 189 -12.55 -7.74 15.96
N LEU A 190 -12.01 -6.78 15.19
CA LEU A 190 -12.17 -5.35 15.44
C LEU A 190 -13.61 -4.88 15.26
N HIS A 191 -14.32 -5.37 14.23
CA HIS A 191 -15.75 -5.07 14.07
C HIS A 191 -16.61 -5.60 15.21
N LYS A 192 -16.31 -6.79 15.74
CA LYS A 192 -17.01 -7.33 16.92
C LYS A 192 -16.83 -6.46 18.16
N GLN A 193 -15.77 -5.65 18.21
CA GLN A 193 -15.51 -4.68 19.26
C GLN A 193 -16.14 -3.30 18.97
N GLY A 194 -16.85 -3.14 17.85
CA GLY A 194 -17.48 -1.89 17.44
C GLY A 194 -16.51 -0.86 16.85
N ILE A 195 -15.29 -1.28 16.48
CA ILE A 195 -14.29 -0.40 15.88
C ILE A 195 -14.61 -0.19 14.41
N ARG A 196 -14.68 1.07 13.97
CA ARG A 196 -14.77 1.44 12.56
C ARG A 196 -13.39 1.37 11.91
N LEU A 197 -13.30 0.77 10.73
CA LEU A 197 -12.06 0.64 9.99
C LEU A 197 -12.00 1.58 8.79
N VAL A 198 -10.88 2.28 8.63
CA VAL A 198 -10.62 3.16 7.49
C VAL A 198 -9.28 2.76 6.87
N MET A 199 -9.27 2.36 5.60
CA MET A 199 -8.02 2.03 4.90
C MET A 199 -7.43 3.27 4.24
N LEU A 200 -6.14 3.51 4.47
CA LEU A 200 -5.34 4.46 3.70
C LEU A 200 -4.47 3.71 2.69
N THR A 201 -4.38 4.24 1.48
CA THR A 201 -3.45 3.69 0.50
C THR A 201 -3.04 4.71 -0.56
N GLY A 202 -1.83 4.56 -1.09
CA GLY A 202 -1.39 5.26 -2.29
C GLY A 202 -1.85 4.60 -3.59
N ASP A 203 -2.47 3.42 -3.53
CA ASP A 203 -3.03 2.75 -4.70
C ASP A 203 -4.19 3.56 -5.30
N ASN A 204 -4.50 3.27 -6.56
CA ASN A 204 -5.68 3.81 -7.20
C ASN A 204 -6.97 3.37 -6.48
N LYS A 205 -8.01 4.19 -6.64
CA LYS A 205 -9.30 3.97 -5.97
C LYS A 205 -9.96 2.62 -6.26
N THR A 206 -9.91 2.16 -7.51
CA THR A 206 -10.52 0.89 -7.92
C THR A 206 -9.91 -0.29 -7.14
N THR A 207 -8.58 -0.41 -7.14
CA THR A 207 -7.85 -1.47 -6.44
C THR A 207 -8.12 -1.38 -4.93
N ALA A 208 -8.10 -0.18 -4.36
CA ALA A 208 -8.36 0.05 -2.94
C ALA A 208 -9.77 -0.37 -2.53
N ASP A 209 -10.80 0.01 -3.29
CA ASP A 209 -12.20 -0.36 -3.01
C ASP A 209 -12.41 -1.88 -3.05
N ILE A 210 -11.69 -2.59 -3.92
CA ILE A 210 -11.77 -4.06 -4.01
C ILE A 210 -11.15 -4.72 -2.79
N VAL A 211 -9.94 -4.30 -2.40
CA VAL A 211 -9.27 -4.82 -1.20
C VAL A 211 -10.13 -4.56 0.03
N ALA A 212 -10.71 -3.36 0.15
CA ALA A 212 -11.63 -3.02 1.22
C ALA A 212 -12.87 -3.92 1.24
N ARG A 213 -13.49 -4.19 0.08
CA ARG A 213 -14.63 -5.12 -0.01
C ARG A 213 -14.25 -6.55 0.37
N GLN A 214 -13.08 -7.03 -0.03
CA GLN A 214 -12.60 -8.38 0.28
C GLN A 214 -12.34 -8.58 1.78
N LEU A 215 -11.92 -7.51 2.47
CA LEU A 215 -11.63 -7.52 3.90
C LEU A 215 -12.83 -7.08 4.76
N GLY A 216 -13.81 -6.37 4.17
CA GLY A 216 -14.96 -5.81 4.87
C GLY A 216 -14.72 -4.41 5.47
N ILE A 217 -13.75 -3.64 4.98
CA ILE A 217 -13.38 -2.33 5.54
C ILE A 217 -14.48 -1.28 5.28
N ASP A 218 -14.77 -0.44 6.27
CA ASP A 218 -15.92 0.49 6.24
C ASP A 218 -15.72 1.72 5.34
N ALA A 219 -14.48 2.19 5.17
CA ALA A 219 -14.15 3.33 4.33
C ALA A 219 -12.73 3.25 3.77
N VAL A 220 -12.52 3.90 2.63
CA VAL A 220 -11.24 3.91 1.90
C VAL A 220 -10.89 5.34 1.53
N GLU A 221 -9.64 5.72 1.79
CA GLU A 221 -9.00 6.91 1.27
C GLU A 221 -7.82 6.44 0.41
N ALA A 222 -8.03 6.46 -0.91
CA ALA A 222 -7.07 6.02 -1.92
C ALA A 222 -6.27 7.21 -2.49
N GLU A 223 -5.19 6.91 -3.21
CA GLU A 223 -4.30 7.90 -3.83
C GLU A 223 -3.74 8.92 -2.83
N VAL A 224 -3.58 8.49 -1.56
CA VAL A 224 -3.07 9.31 -0.47
C VAL A 224 -1.55 9.21 -0.44
N SER A 225 -0.86 10.35 -0.61
CA SER A 225 0.59 10.41 -0.44
C SER A 225 0.98 10.31 1.05
N PRO A 226 2.20 9.87 1.39
CA PRO A 226 2.66 9.78 2.78
C PRO A 226 2.44 11.08 3.59
N ALA A 227 2.76 12.23 2.98
CA ALA A 227 2.57 13.54 3.60
C ALA A 227 1.12 13.88 3.95
N ARG A 228 0.14 13.25 3.27
CA ARG A 228 -1.29 13.52 3.47
C ARG A 228 -1.98 12.52 4.40
N LYS A 229 -1.32 11.42 4.79
CA LYS A 229 -1.88 10.44 5.75
C LYS A 229 -2.27 11.12 7.07
N GLY A 230 -1.41 11.99 7.59
CA GLY A 230 -1.67 12.76 8.82
C GLY A 230 -2.85 13.74 8.70
N GLU A 231 -3.14 14.25 7.50
CA GLU A 231 -4.30 15.12 7.27
C GLU A 231 -5.61 14.34 7.44
N VAL A 232 -5.68 13.12 6.91
CA VAL A 232 -6.87 12.25 7.04
C VAL A 232 -7.14 11.94 8.51
N VAL A 233 -6.10 11.59 9.27
CA VAL A 233 -6.23 11.33 10.71
C VAL A 233 -6.77 12.56 11.43
N LYS A 234 -6.23 13.75 11.14
CA LYS A 234 -6.71 15.02 11.72
C LYS A 234 -8.17 15.32 11.36
N GLN A 235 -8.58 15.03 10.13
CA GLN A 235 -9.98 15.22 9.71
C GLN A 235 -10.94 14.30 10.46
N LEU A 236 -10.56 13.03 10.70
CA LEU A 236 -11.37 12.10 11.48
C LEU A 236 -11.45 12.55 12.95
N GLN A 237 -10.34 12.99 13.53
CA GLN A 237 -10.30 13.54 14.89
C GLN A 237 -11.16 14.81 15.01
N ALA A 238 -11.14 15.70 14.01
CA ALA A 238 -11.98 16.90 13.97
C ALA A 238 -13.50 16.58 13.91
N ARG A 239 -13.87 15.38 13.45
CA ARG A 239 -15.26 14.87 13.49
C ARG A 239 -15.61 14.21 14.85
N GLY A 240 -14.75 14.35 15.86
CA GLY A 240 -14.97 13.84 17.21
C GLY A 240 -14.63 12.37 17.41
N ARG A 241 -13.93 11.74 16.45
CA ARG A 241 -13.50 10.33 16.55
C ARG A 241 -12.24 10.18 17.39
N ILE A 242 -12.15 9.10 18.15
CA ILE A 242 -10.92 8.69 18.82
C ILE A 242 -10.20 7.70 17.90
N VAL A 243 -9.13 8.19 17.27
CA VAL A 243 -8.47 7.52 16.15
C VAL A 243 -7.16 6.88 16.58
N ALA A 244 -6.98 5.60 16.24
CA ALA A 244 -5.67 4.96 16.17
C ALA A 244 -5.25 4.80 14.71
N MET A 245 -3.94 4.77 14.45
CA MET A 245 -3.39 4.46 13.14
C MET A 245 -2.46 3.24 13.25
N ALA A 246 -2.63 2.26 12.38
CA ALA A 246 -1.73 1.12 12.20
C ALA A 246 -1.03 1.22 10.84
N GLY A 247 0.28 1.00 10.85
CA GLY A 247 1.16 1.16 9.69
C GLY A 247 2.42 0.31 9.83
N ASP A 248 3.23 0.23 8.78
CA ASP A 248 4.49 -0.52 8.77
C ASP A 248 5.66 0.26 9.38
N GLY A 249 5.46 1.57 9.60
CA GLY A 249 6.43 2.47 10.22
C GLY A 249 7.54 2.98 9.29
N ILE A 250 7.51 2.60 8.01
CA ILE A 250 8.45 3.08 6.99
C ILE A 250 7.86 4.30 6.27
N ASN A 251 6.58 4.23 5.90
CA ASN A 251 5.88 5.28 5.15
C ASN A 251 4.80 6.01 5.95
N ASP A 252 4.71 5.73 7.25
CA ASP A 252 3.60 6.10 8.14
C ASP A 252 4.00 7.01 9.30
N ALA A 253 5.27 7.45 9.34
CA ALA A 253 5.82 8.31 10.39
C ALA A 253 5.51 9.80 10.17
#